data_AF-A0A935K4V0-F1
#
_entry.id   AF-A0A935K4V0-F1
#
_cell.length_a   1.000
_cell.length_b   1.000
_cell.length_c   1.000
_cell.angle_alpha   90.00
_cell.angle_beta   90.00
_cell.angle_gamma   90.00
#
_symmetry.space_group_name_H-M   'P 1'
#
loop_
_entity.id
_entity.type
_entity.pdbx_description
1 polymer ?
#
loop_
_entity_poly.entity_id
_entity_poly.type
_entity_poly.pdbx_seq_one_letter_code
_entity_poly.pdbx_strand_id
1 'polypeptide(L)'
;MTNNNLEENYNITIGQDGILNVKEVKTANGSFGYELREYLENRSEKEIEKDIREILTYTEGNIDVLNYEIVNKDNYKEPLIIKIEYTINNLVTITPEEILFQTGGLLSPSSKYKKRLDPKDRVNPIVIYFDQKFSKNIIINYPQDWTLLKEIQDINFNNEFGIIEGKYSYQTGLISIDQSSYMCKNKQPKEKIEDLLKISGSISELQVPVIVFTKNN
;
A
#
# COMPACT_ATOMS: atom_id res chain seq x y z
N MET A 1 21.35 15.29 -0.59
CA MET A 1 20.17 14.78 -1.34
C MET A 1 19.18 14.28 -0.32
N THR A 2 18.03 14.93 -0.18
CA THR A 2 16.97 14.45 0.70
C THR A 2 16.30 13.28 0.01
N ASN A 3 16.60 12.06 0.44
CA ASN A 3 15.93 10.86 -0.07
C ASN A 3 14.49 10.83 0.46
N ASN A 4 13.56 11.41 -0.29
CA ASN A 4 12.13 11.39 0.01
C ASN A 4 11.55 10.02 -0.34
N ASN A 5 11.72 9.10 0.59
CA ASN A 5 11.35 7.70 0.42
C ASN A 5 10.24 7.34 1.42
N LEU A 6 9.24 6.63 0.92
CA LEU A 6 8.32 5.86 1.74
C LEU A 6 8.50 4.39 1.38
N GLU A 7 8.85 3.60 2.38
CA GLU A 7 8.90 2.16 2.27
C GLU A 7 7.76 1.55 3.09
N GLU A 8 7.04 0.61 2.50
CA GLU A 8 5.99 -0.13 3.19
C GLU A 8 6.26 -1.63 3.10
N ASN A 9 6.23 -2.31 4.23
CA ASN A 9 6.41 -3.75 4.30
C ASN A 9 5.14 -4.37 4.89
N TYR A 10 4.60 -5.37 4.20
CA TYR A 10 3.40 -6.09 4.60
C TYR A 10 3.73 -7.56 4.78
N ASN A 11 3.30 -8.11 5.90
CA ASN A 11 3.23 -9.55 6.11
C ASN A 11 1.78 -9.90 6.43
N ILE A 12 1.15 -10.60 5.49
CA ILE A 12 -0.25 -11.01 5.52
C ILE A 12 -0.26 -12.52 5.71
N THR A 13 -1.03 -12.99 6.69
CA THR A 13 -1.29 -14.42 6.88
C THR A 13 -2.78 -14.67 6.70
N ILE A 14 -3.14 -15.55 5.77
CA ILE A 14 -4.51 -15.99 5.53
C ILE A 14 -4.77 -17.27 6.34
N GLY A 15 -5.71 -17.21 7.28
CA GLY A 15 -6.19 -18.38 8.01
C GLY A 15 -7.03 -19.30 7.14
N GLN A 16 -7.17 -20.57 7.54
CA GLN A 16 -8.07 -21.53 6.86
C GLN A 16 -9.55 -21.11 6.93
N ASP A 17 -9.90 -20.28 7.91
CA ASP A 17 -11.20 -19.66 8.11
C ASP A 17 -11.39 -18.38 7.27
N GLY A 18 -10.36 -17.96 6.52
CA GLY A 18 -10.37 -16.74 5.72
C GLY A 18 -10.08 -15.45 6.52
N ILE A 19 -9.76 -15.55 7.81
CA ILE A 19 -9.35 -14.39 8.60
C ILE A 19 -7.92 -14.02 8.23
N LEU A 20 -7.70 -12.75 7.92
CA LEU A 20 -6.39 -12.17 7.64
C LEU A 20 -5.78 -11.62 8.92
N ASN A 21 -4.54 -11.99 9.22
CA ASN A 21 -3.67 -11.23 10.12
C ASN A 21 -2.70 -10.40 9.27
N VAL A 22 -2.70 -9.09 9.49
CA VAL A 22 -1.87 -8.15 8.73
C VAL A 22 -0.90 -7.46 9.68
N LYS A 23 0.38 -7.53 9.34
CA LYS A 23 1.45 -6.74 9.94
C LYS A 23 1.99 -5.78 8.91
N GLU A 24 1.91 -4.50 9.21
CA GLU A 24 2.32 -3.42 8.34
C GLU A 24 3.43 -2.60 9.02
N VAL A 25 4.49 -2.32 8.28
CA VAL A 25 5.57 -1.41 8.70
C VAL A 25 5.74 -0.34 7.64
N LYS A 26 5.46 0.91 8.01
CA LYS A 26 5.72 2.09 7.18
C LYS A 26 6.99 2.78 7.69
N THR A 27 7.98 2.95 6.83
CA THR A 27 9.22 3.69 7.12
C THR A 27 9.25 4.95 6.25
N ALA A 28 9.14 6.11 6.90
CA ALA A 28 9.07 7.41 6.24
C ALA A 28 10.34 8.24 6.49
N ASN A 29 10.94 8.73 5.41
CA ASN A 29 12.14 9.57 5.41
C ASN A 29 11.88 10.93 4.76
N GLY A 30 12.75 11.90 5.06
CA GLY A 30 12.72 13.23 4.44
C GLY A 30 11.38 13.93 4.69
N SER A 31 10.78 14.48 3.63
CA SER A 31 9.51 15.21 3.71
C SER A 31 8.36 14.35 4.25
N PHE A 32 8.29 13.06 3.88
CA PHE A 32 7.23 12.17 4.37
C PHE A 32 7.30 11.96 5.88
N GLY A 33 8.51 11.76 6.40
CA GLY A 33 8.72 11.64 7.85
C GLY A 33 8.36 12.92 8.58
N TYR A 34 8.75 14.08 8.05
CA TYR A 34 8.44 15.38 8.64
C TYR A 34 6.93 15.67 8.69
N GLU A 35 6.23 15.54 7.56
CA GLU A 35 4.78 15.80 7.47
C GLU A 35 3.99 14.89 8.42
N LEU A 36 4.37 13.61 8.50
CA LEU A 36 3.71 12.65 9.37
C LEU A 36 4.02 12.89 10.86
N ARG A 37 5.22 13.37 11.21
CA ARG A 37 5.55 13.81 12.57
C ARG A 37 4.69 15.00 12.98
N GLU A 38 4.66 16.04 12.16
CA GLU A 38 3.88 17.26 12.41
C GLU A 38 2.40 16.93 12.60
N TYR A 39 1.87 16.02 11.77
CA TYR A 39 0.50 15.51 11.89
C TYR A 39 0.22 14.83 13.25
N LEU A 40 1.22 14.16 13.86
CA LEU A 40 1.12 13.45 15.14
C LEU A 40 1.54 14.28 16.37
N GLU A 41 2.22 15.41 16.19
CA GLU A 41 2.89 16.18 17.25
C GLU A 41 1.90 16.86 18.21
N ASN A 42 0.75 17.28 17.69
CA ASN A 42 -0.25 18.05 18.45
C ASN A 42 -1.50 17.23 18.84
N ARG A 43 -1.39 15.89 18.83
CA ARG A 43 -2.53 15.00 19.03
C ARG A 43 -2.40 14.21 20.32
N SER A 44 -3.51 14.08 21.03
CA SER A 44 -3.62 13.19 22.20
C SER A 44 -3.49 11.72 21.78
N GLU A 45 -3.16 10.83 22.72
CA GLU A 45 -3.05 9.38 22.44
C GLU A 45 -4.31 8.79 21.80
N LYS A 46 -5.50 9.25 22.24
CA LYS A 46 -6.79 8.82 21.67
C LYS A 46 -6.99 9.31 20.24
N GLU A 47 -6.50 10.50 19.92
CA GLU A 47 -6.53 11.03 18.56
C GLU A 47 -5.53 10.27 17.68
N ILE A 48 -4.32 10.03 18.19
CA ILE A 48 -3.30 9.22 17.50
C ILE A 48 -3.85 7.83 17.17
N GLU A 49 -4.52 7.14 18.09
CA GLU A 49 -5.13 5.84 17.83
C GLU A 49 -6.18 5.90 16.71
N LYS A 50 -7.03 6.93 16.72
CA LYS A 50 -8.01 7.17 15.65
C LYS A 50 -7.31 7.43 14.32
N ASP A 51 -6.23 8.19 14.31
CA ASP A 51 -5.51 8.54 13.09
C ASP A 51 -4.67 7.40 12.55
N ILE A 52 -4.14 6.54 13.43
CA ILE A 52 -3.49 5.29 13.01
C ILE A 52 -4.48 4.46 12.19
N ARG A 53 -5.78 4.46 12.54
CA ARG A 53 -6.83 3.84 11.69
C ARG A 53 -7.02 4.55 10.35
N GLU A 54 -6.81 5.86 10.27
CA GLU A 54 -6.88 6.62 9.00
C GLU A 54 -5.65 6.38 8.09
N ILE A 55 -4.50 6.07 8.72
CA ILE A 55 -3.21 5.74 8.08
C ILE A 55 -3.19 4.30 7.57
N LEU A 56 -4.06 3.41 8.08
CA LEU A 56 -4.23 2.07 7.53
C LEU A 56 -4.48 2.14 6.03
N THR A 57 -3.78 1.27 5.31
CA THR A 57 -3.93 1.18 3.86
C THR A 57 -5.32 0.65 3.47
N TYR A 58 -5.90 -0.22 4.31
CA TYR A 58 -7.29 -0.65 4.19
C TYR A 58 -8.18 0.10 5.20
N THR A 59 -9.23 0.77 4.73
CA THR A 59 -10.17 1.54 5.56
C THR A 59 -11.62 1.07 5.43
N GLU A 60 -11.86 0.02 4.67
CA GLU A 60 -13.18 -0.58 4.48
C GLU A 60 -13.30 -1.84 5.34
N GLY A 61 -14.50 -2.32 5.66
CA GLY A 61 -14.67 -3.57 6.43
C GLY A 61 -14.49 -3.48 7.95
N ASN A 62 -14.62 -4.64 8.60
CA ASN A 62 -14.50 -4.79 10.05
C ASN A 62 -13.03 -5.01 10.41
N ILE A 63 -12.33 -3.93 10.75
CA ILE A 63 -10.93 -3.96 11.16
C ILE A 63 -10.84 -3.97 12.67
N ASP A 64 -10.35 -5.07 13.20
CA ASP A 64 -9.98 -5.20 14.60
C ASP A 64 -8.48 -4.89 14.72
N VAL A 65 -8.17 -3.63 15.08
CA VAL A 65 -6.79 -3.21 15.34
C VAL A 65 -6.33 -3.87 16.64
N LEU A 66 -5.27 -4.65 16.55
CA LEU A 66 -4.72 -5.40 17.68
C LEU A 66 -3.65 -4.60 18.41
N ASN A 67 -2.76 -3.95 17.65
CA ASN A 67 -1.63 -3.22 18.22
C ASN A 67 -1.04 -2.19 17.24
N TYR A 68 -0.40 -1.14 17.75
CA TYR A 68 0.43 -0.25 16.95
C TYR A 68 1.62 0.30 17.74
N GLU A 69 2.70 0.63 17.04
CA GLU A 69 3.92 1.23 17.61
C GLU A 69 4.42 2.34 16.69
N ILE A 70 4.74 3.51 17.25
CA ILE A 70 5.38 4.60 16.55
C ILE A 70 6.80 4.75 17.09
N VAL A 71 7.80 4.44 16.26
CA VAL A 71 9.22 4.48 16.62
C VAL A 71 9.85 5.76 16.10
N ASN A 72 10.78 6.29 16.89
CA ASN A 72 11.52 7.52 16.61
C ASN A 72 10.68 8.79 16.52
N LYS A 73 9.44 8.86 17.02
CA LYS A 73 8.51 10.02 16.90
C LYS A 73 9.15 11.40 17.19
N ASP A 74 10.07 11.47 18.14
CA ASP A 74 10.71 12.74 18.54
C ASP A 74 12.16 12.89 18.02
N ASN A 75 12.64 11.92 17.24
CA ASN A 75 14.00 11.92 16.68
C ASN A 75 14.00 12.21 15.18
N TYR A 76 14.15 13.48 14.81
CA TYR A 76 14.15 13.96 13.42
C TYR A 76 15.38 13.55 12.60
N LYS A 77 16.42 13.00 13.24
CA LYS A 77 17.61 12.49 12.53
C LYS A 77 17.42 11.07 12.01
N GLU A 78 16.44 10.35 12.54
CA GLU A 78 16.14 8.97 12.19
C GLU A 78 14.82 8.87 11.40
N PRO A 79 14.64 7.82 10.58
CA PRO A 79 13.37 7.54 9.93
C PRO A 79 12.23 7.41 10.94
N LEU A 80 11.06 7.96 10.62
CA LEU A 80 9.84 7.68 11.37
C LEU A 80 9.33 6.30 10.95
N ILE A 81 9.06 5.43 11.92
CA ILE A 81 8.55 4.08 11.64
C ILE A 81 7.21 3.90 12.34
N ILE A 82 6.19 3.49 11.61
CA ILE A 82 4.90 3.09 12.17
C ILE A 82 4.71 1.60 11.91
N LYS A 83 4.51 0.83 12.97
CA LYS A 83 4.16 -0.58 12.92
C LYS A 83 2.73 -0.76 13.35
N ILE A 84 1.96 -1.56 12.61
CA ILE A 84 0.55 -1.80 12.89
C ILE A 84 0.25 -3.28 12.71
N GLU A 85 -0.51 -3.86 13.64
CA GLU A 85 -1.04 -5.22 13.58
C GLU A 85 -2.56 -5.20 13.72
N TYR A 86 -3.25 -5.86 12.80
CA TYR A 86 -4.70 -5.88 12.74
C TYR A 86 -5.23 -7.14 12.05
N THR A 87 -6.50 -7.43 12.28
CA THR A 87 -7.20 -8.52 11.59
C THR A 87 -8.34 -8.01 10.72
N ILE A 88 -8.59 -8.73 9.62
CA ILE A 88 -9.70 -8.48 8.68
C ILE A 88 -10.37 -9.81 8.35
N ASN A 89 -11.70 -9.88 8.39
CA ASN A 89 -12.46 -11.12 8.22
C ASN A 89 -13.42 -11.14 7.02
N ASN A 90 -13.38 -10.12 6.16
CA ASN A 90 -14.33 -9.96 5.06
C ASN A 90 -13.68 -9.82 3.66
N LEU A 91 -12.36 -10.04 3.56
CA LEU A 91 -11.64 -9.97 2.28
C LEU A 91 -11.40 -11.34 1.63
N VAL A 92 -11.67 -12.44 2.34
CA VAL A 92 -11.53 -13.79 1.81
C VAL A 92 -12.90 -14.45 1.76
N THR A 93 -13.29 -14.87 0.55
CA THR A 93 -14.50 -15.65 0.32
C THR A 93 -14.10 -17.09 0.04
N ILE A 94 -14.53 -18.02 0.89
CA ILE A 94 -14.26 -19.45 0.74
C ILE A 94 -15.52 -20.13 0.21
N THR A 95 -15.42 -20.75 -0.96
CA THR A 95 -16.46 -21.60 -1.54
C THR A 95 -15.94 -23.03 -1.72
N PRO A 96 -16.80 -24.02 -2.02
CA PRO A 96 -16.35 -25.38 -2.31
C PRO A 96 -15.43 -25.49 -3.53
N GLU A 97 -15.57 -24.59 -4.50
CA GLU A 97 -14.83 -24.64 -5.78
C GLU A 97 -13.57 -23.78 -5.73
N GLU A 98 -13.71 -22.57 -5.20
CA GLU A 98 -12.67 -21.54 -5.21
C GLU A 98 -12.60 -20.74 -3.91
N ILE A 99 -11.43 -20.17 -3.65
CA ILE A 99 -11.19 -19.20 -2.59
C ILE A 99 -10.72 -17.90 -3.22
N LEU A 100 -11.43 -16.81 -2.92
CA LEU A 100 -11.17 -15.50 -3.49
C LEU A 100 -10.61 -14.58 -2.40
N PHE A 101 -9.38 -14.12 -2.57
CA PHE A 101 -8.82 -13.05 -1.75
C PHE A 101 -8.94 -11.71 -2.50
N GLN A 102 -9.85 -10.88 -2.02
CA GLN A 102 -10.07 -9.51 -2.48
C GLN A 102 -8.99 -8.61 -1.88
N THR A 103 -7.93 -8.38 -2.66
CA THR A 103 -6.77 -7.56 -2.29
C THR A 103 -7.04 -6.05 -2.26
N GLY A 104 -8.24 -5.63 -2.68
CA GLY A 104 -8.62 -4.22 -2.87
C GLY A 104 -8.32 -3.34 -1.66
N GLY A 105 -7.99 -2.06 -1.86
CA GLY A 105 -7.64 -1.11 -0.81
C GLY A 105 -6.33 -1.44 -0.07
N LEU A 106 -6.26 -2.61 0.58
CA LEU A 106 -5.17 -3.15 1.39
C LEU A 106 -3.83 -3.19 0.63
N LEU A 107 -3.85 -3.66 -0.61
CA LEU A 107 -2.65 -3.77 -1.43
C LEU A 107 -2.51 -2.65 -2.47
N SER A 108 -3.44 -1.70 -2.53
CA SER A 108 -3.32 -0.52 -3.38
C SER A 108 -2.14 0.37 -2.93
N PRO A 109 -1.54 1.15 -3.84
CA PRO A 109 -0.56 2.16 -3.45
C PRO A 109 -1.18 3.09 -2.41
N SER A 110 -0.44 3.39 -1.35
CA SER A 110 -0.90 4.32 -0.33
C SER A 110 -1.26 5.64 -1.00
N SER A 111 -2.56 5.98 -0.97
CA SER A 111 -3.06 7.22 -1.55
C SER A 111 -2.60 8.38 -0.68
N LYS A 112 -1.35 8.81 -0.86
CA LYS A 112 -0.78 10.04 -0.27
C LYS A 112 -1.66 11.27 -0.54
N TYR A 113 -2.59 11.14 -1.48
CA TYR A 113 -3.57 12.16 -1.83
C TYR A 113 -4.98 11.56 -1.85
N LYS A 114 -5.54 11.23 -0.67
CA LYS A 114 -6.99 10.90 -0.52
C LYS A 114 -7.92 12.05 -0.94
N LYS A 115 -7.39 13.26 -1.22
CA LYS A 115 -8.14 14.23 -2.04
C LYS A 115 -8.18 13.70 -3.47
N ARG A 116 -9.24 12.95 -3.78
CA ARG A 116 -9.73 12.71 -5.14
C ARG A 116 -9.81 14.06 -5.85
N LEU A 117 -8.75 14.45 -6.55
CA LEU A 117 -8.83 15.49 -7.55
C LEU A 117 -9.50 14.80 -8.73
N ASP A 118 -10.77 15.08 -8.97
CA ASP A 118 -11.37 14.70 -10.25
C ASP A 118 -10.50 15.33 -11.35
N PRO A 119 -9.94 14.53 -12.28
CA PRO A 119 -9.23 15.04 -13.45
C PRO A 119 -9.90 16.24 -14.11
N LYS A 120 -11.24 16.25 -14.12
CA LYS A 120 -12.08 17.28 -14.74
C LYS A 120 -12.08 18.60 -13.99
N ASP A 121 -11.82 18.59 -12.68
CA ASP A 121 -11.85 19.78 -11.82
C ASP A 121 -10.50 20.50 -11.75
N ARG A 122 -9.45 19.95 -12.39
CA ARG A 122 -8.12 20.54 -12.35
C ARG A 122 -8.01 21.76 -13.26
N VAL A 123 -7.70 22.91 -12.67
CA VAL A 123 -7.47 24.16 -13.42
C VAL A 123 -5.98 24.43 -13.67
N ASN A 124 -5.11 24.03 -12.74
CA ASN A 124 -3.69 24.35 -12.75
C ASN A 124 -2.83 23.21 -13.33
N PRO A 125 -1.64 23.52 -13.89
CA PRO A 125 -0.69 22.50 -14.35
C PRO A 125 -0.29 21.54 -13.22
N ILE A 126 0.19 20.38 -13.60
CA ILE A 126 0.77 19.39 -12.68
C ILE A 126 2.19 19.82 -12.36
N VAL A 127 2.53 19.85 -11.06
CA VAL A 127 3.87 20.16 -10.58
C VAL A 127 4.27 19.14 -9.53
N ILE A 128 5.31 18.38 -9.84
CA ILE A 128 6.00 17.49 -8.90
C ILE A 128 7.28 18.24 -8.52
N TYR A 129 7.38 18.63 -7.25
CA TYR A 129 8.43 19.54 -6.79
C TYR A 129 9.80 18.88 -6.60
N PHE A 130 9.80 17.57 -6.35
CA PHE A 130 10.99 16.78 -6.04
C PHE A 130 10.79 15.34 -6.49
N ASP A 131 11.90 14.67 -6.76
CA ASP A 131 11.89 13.23 -7.04
C ASP A 131 11.40 12.47 -5.80
N GLN A 132 10.59 11.44 -6.03
CA GLN A 132 10.03 10.61 -4.97
C GLN A 132 10.21 9.14 -5.32
N LYS A 133 10.59 8.34 -4.31
CA LYS A 133 10.60 6.88 -4.43
C LYS A 133 9.61 6.28 -3.45
N PHE A 134 8.83 5.33 -3.95
CA PHE A 134 8.01 4.46 -3.15
C PHE A 134 8.44 3.02 -3.39
N SER A 135 8.51 2.24 -2.32
CA SER A 135 8.72 0.80 -2.40
C SER A 135 7.75 0.10 -1.46
N LYS A 136 7.16 -0.98 -1.94
CA LYS A 136 6.20 -1.79 -1.20
C LYS A 136 6.55 -3.25 -1.36
N ASN A 137 6.89 -3.91 -0.26
CA ASN A 137 7.16 -5.34 -0.25
C ASN A 137 6.00 -6.03 0.49
N ILE A 138 5.37 -7.02 -0.13
CA ILE A 138 4.22 -7.72 0.41
C ILE A 138 4.53 -9.21 0.41
N ILE A 139 4.41 -9.80 1.59
CA ILE A 139 4.48 -11.24 1.80
C ILE A 139 3.09 -11.72 2.17
N ILE A 140 2.55 -12.68 1.43
CA ILE A 140 1.25 -13.31 1.69
C ILE A 140 1.48 -14.79 1.96
N ASN A 141 1.30 -15.19 3.22
CA ASN A 141 1.28 -16.58 3.64
C ASN A 141 -0.15 -17.11 3.57
N TYR A 142 -0.37 -18.24 2.90
CA TYR A 142 -1.67 -18.87 2.77
C TYR A 142 -1.58 -20.37 3.08
N PRO A 143 -2.70 -21.05 3.42
CA PRO A 143 -2.69 -22.47 3.77
C PRO A 143 -2.06 -23.34 2.67
N GLN A 144 -1.25 -24.31 3.06
CA GLN A 144 -0.50 -25.16 2.12
C GLN A 144 -1.38 -26.08 1.27
N ASP A 145 -2.61 -26.35 1.74
CA ASP A 145 -3.62 -27.10 1.01
C ASP A 145 -4.28 -26.26 -0.10
N TRP A 146 -3.97 -24.97 -0.21
CA TRP A 146 -4.49 -24.12 -1.28
C TRP A 146 -3.48 -24.03 -2.43
N THR A 147 -4.00 -24.01 -3.65
CA THR A 147 -3.22 -23.85 -4.88
C THR A 147 -3.65 -22.58 -5.60
N LEU A 148 -2.69 -21.73 -5.95
CA LEU A 148 -2.95 -20.54 -6.75
C LEU A 148 -3.43 -20.94 -8.15
N LEU A 149 -4.59 -20.44 -8.56
CA LEU A 149 -5.16 -20.75 -9.88
C LEU A 149 -4.56 -19.93 -11.02
N LYS A 150 -4.11 -18.71 -10.72
CA LYS A 150 -3.56 -17.80 -11.71
C LYS A 150 -2.45 -16.93 -11.12
N GLU A 151 -1.31 -16.96 -11.78
CA GLU A 151 -0.21 -16.03 -11.51
C GLU A 151 -0.56 -14.61 -11.98
N ILE A 152 -0.15 -13.63 -11.18
CA ILE A 152 -0.19 -12.21 -11.51
C ILE A 152 1.05 -11.92 -12.36
N GLN A 153 0.88 -11.15 -13.42
CA GLN A 153 1.99 -10.80 -14.29
C GLN A 153 2.84 -9.70 -13.66
N ASP A 154 4.15 -9.80 -13.86
CA ASP A 154 5.08 -8.71 -13.59
C ASP A 154 4.67 -7.45 -14.35
N ILE A 155 4.92 -6.32 -13.71
CA ILE A 155 4.52 -5.00 -14.20
C ILE A 155 5.78 -4.20 -14.46
N ASN A 156 5.87 -3.60 -15.63
CA ASN A 156 6.85 -2.58 -15.94
C ASN A 156 6.16 -1.52 -16.80
N PHE A 157 6.06 -0.32 -16.26
CA PHE A 157 5.42 0.80 -16.96
C PHE A 157 6.20 2.08 -16.72
N ASN A 158 6.28 2.91 -17.75
CA ASN A 158 6.94 4.20 -17.68
C ASN A 158 6.14 5.24 -18.47
N ASN A 159 6.23 6.48 -18.02
CA ASN A 159 5.74 7.65 -18.73
C ASN A 159 6.55 8.89 -18.33
N GLU A 160 6.11 10.08 -18.73
CA GLU A 160 6.81 11.33 -18.42
C GLU A 160 6.90 11.65 -16.92
N PHE A 161 6.02 11.08 -16.09
CA PHE A 161 6.00 11.32 -14.65
C PHE A 161 6.90 10.37 -13.88
N GLY A 162 7.24 9.21 -14.44
CA GLY A 162 8.00 8.23 -13.70
C GLY A 162 7.96 6.81 -14.27
N ILE A 163 8.37 5.88 -13.40
CA ILE A 163 8.48 4.45 -13.67
C ILE A 163 7.81 3.69 -12.53
N ILE A 164 7.14 2.61 -12.84
CA ILE A 164 6.65 1.62 -11.88
C ILE A 164 7.10 0.23 -12.28
N GLU A 165 7.48 -0.55 -11.27
CA GLU A 165 7.92 -1.92 -11.41
C GLU A 165 7.20 -2.77 -10.36
N GLY A 166 6.69 -3.92 -10.76
CA GLY A 166 6.08 -4.92 -9.87
C GLY A 166 6.62 -6.29 -10.23
N LYS A 167 7.19 -6.99 -9.25
CA LYS A 167 7.66 -8.37 -9.38
C LYS A 167 6.88 -9.27 -8.48
N TYR A 168 6.42 -10.40 -9.01
CA TYR A 168 5.60 -11.35 -8.29
C TYR A 168 6.27 -12.72 -8.33
N SER A 169 6.39 -13.35 -7.17
CA SER A 169 6.98 -14.68 -7.05
C SER A 169 6.11 -15.59 -6.19
N TYR A 170 6.08 -16.86 -6.56
CA TYR A 170 5.14 -17.84 -6.04
C TYR A 170 5.89 -19.07 -5.53
N GLN A 171 5.57 -19.47 -4.31
CA GLN A 171 5.93 -20.76 -3.73
C GLN A 171 4.68 -21.33 -3.04
N THR A 172 4.67 -22.63 -2.78
CA THR A 172 3.55 -23.24 -2.05
C THR A 172 3.36 -22.56 -0.69
N GLY A 173 2.15 -22.04 -0.45
CA GLY A 173 1.81 -21.32 0.77
C GLY A 173 2.38 -19.90 0.88
N LEU A 174 3.04 -19.38 -0.15
CA LEU A 174 3.70 -18.07 -0.12
C LEU A 174 3.60 -17.30 -1.45
N ILE A 175 3.18 -16.04 -1.39
CA ILE A 175 3.33 -15.06 -2.48
C ILE A 175 4.23 -13.95 -1.98
N SER A 176 5.28 -13.61 -2.73
CA SER A 176 6.10 -12.42 -2.48
C SER A 176 5.93 -11.43 -3.63
N ILE A 177 5.62 -10.18 -3.28
CA ILE A 177 5.34 -9.09 -4.22
C ILE A 177 6.25 -7.92 -3.88
N ASP A 178 7.10 -7.53 -4.82
CA ASP A 178 7.96 -6.35 -4.70
C ASP A 178 7.49 -5.29 -5.71
N GLN A 179 6.98 -4.19 -5.20
CA GLN A 179 6.52 -3.06 -6.01
C GLN A 179 7.38 -1.85 -5.74
N SER A 180 7.68 -1.08 -6.78
CA SER A 180 8.30 0.21 -6.64
C SER A 180 7.75 1.21 -7.64
N SER A 181 7.71 2.47 -7.23
CA SER A 181 7.50 3.59 -8.14
C SER A 181 8.56 4.65 -7.91
N TYR A 182 9.03 5.22 -9.01
CA TYR A 182 9.88 6.39 -9.01
C TYR A 182 9.17 7.49 -9.77
N MET A 183 8.88 8.59 -9.08
CA MET A 183 8.26 9.76 -9.66
C MET A 183 9.31 10.86 -9.82
N CYS A 184 9.45 11.35 -11.05
CA CYS A 184 10.41 12.38 -11.39
C CYS A 184 9.84 13.77 -11.09
N LYS A 185 10.68 14.69 -10.62
CA LYS A 185 10.41 16.11 -10.60
C LYS A 185 10.06 16.56 -12.02
N ASN A 186 8.83 17.01 -12.21
CA ASN A 186 8.30 17.34 -13.52
C ASN A 186 7.20 18.40 -13.42
N LYS A 187 7.00 19.15 -14.51
CA LYS A 187 5.87 20.05 -14.70
C LYS A 187 5.20 19.71 -16.03
N GLN A 188 3.93 19.35 -15.96
CA GLN A 188 3.14 18.94 -17.13
C GLN A 188 1.82 19.71 -17.22
N PRO A 189 1.21 19.82 -18.41
CA PRO A 189 -0.14 20.33 -18.57
C PRO A 189 -1.15 19.55 -17.72
N LYS A 190 -2.29 20.17 -17.39
CA LYS A 190 -3.31 19.57 -16.53
C LYS A 190 -3.97 18.33 -17.17
N GLU A 191 -3.98 18.29 -18.49
CA GLU A 191 -4.58 17.25 -19.33
C GLU A 191 -3.87 15.89 -19.12
N LYS A 192 -2.64 15.89 -18.61
CA LYS A 192 -1.82 14.71 -18.34
C LYS A 192 -2.10 14.05 -16.98
N ILE A 193 -3.16 14.44 -16.30
CA ILE A 193 -3.46 13.95 -14.94
C ILE A 193 -3.72 12.44 -14.90
N GLU A 194 -4.33 11.85 -15.94
CA GLU A 194 -4.54 10.40 -16.00
C GLU A 194 -3.21 9.63 -16.07
N ASP A 195 -2.23 10.15 -16.80
CA ASP A 195 -0.89 9.56 -16.87
C ASP A 195 -0.17 9.65 -15.50
N LEU A 196 -0.37 10.72 -14.73
CA LEU A 196 0.11 10.78 -13.34
C LEU A 196 -0.59 9.72 -12.46
N LEU A 197 -1.91 9.55 -12.62
CA LEU A 197 -2.68 8.60 -11.80
C LEU A 197 -2.29 7.13 -12.06
N LYS A 198 -1.78 6.79 -13.24
CA LYS A 198 -1.20 5.47 -13.54
C LYS A 198 0.08 5.16 -12.76
N ILE A 199 0.79 6.18 -12.28
CA ILE A 199 2.03 6.04 -11.47
C ILE A 199 1.73 6.04 -9.97
N SER A 200 0.80 6.88 -9.49
CA SER A 200 0.65 7.16 -8.06
C SER A 200 -0.78 7.25 -7.54
N GLY A 201 -1.77 6.90 -8.36
CA GLY A 201 -3.18 7.15 -8.10
C GLY A 201 -4.04 5.91 -7.96
N SER A 202 -5.35 6.14 -7.96
CA SER A 202 -6.39 5.11 -7.83
C SER A 202 -6.45 4.12 -9.00
N ILE A 203 -5.86 4.47 -10.14
CA ILE A 203 -5.74 3.62 -11.33
C ILE A 203 -4.28 3.22 -11.59
N SER A 204 -3.45 3.27 -10.56
CA SER A 204 -2.05 2.88 -10.67
C SER A 204 -1.94 1.43 -11.13
N GLU A 205 -1.01 1.14 -12.05
CA GLU A 205 -0.80 -0.24 -12.51
C GLU A 205 -0.31 -1.16 -11.38
N LEU A 206 0.27 -0.61 -10.31
CA LEU A 206 0.61 -1.37 -9.10
C LEU A 206 -0.61 -1.95 -8.32
N GLN A 207 -1.84 -1.81 -8.82
CA GLN A 207 -2.99 -2.48 -8.22
C GLN A 207 -2.83 -4.00 -8.27
N VAL A 208 -2.79 -4.65 -7.11
CA VAL A 208 -2.81 -6.11 -7.03
C VAL A 208 -4.24 -6.58 -7.32
N PRO A 209 -4.48 -7.42 -8.34
CA PRO A 209 -5.82 -7.94 -8.62
C PRO A 209 -6.27 -8.97 -7.58
N VAL A 210 -7.53 -9.38 -7.65
CA VAL A 210 -8.07 -10.48 -6.83
C VAL A 210 -7.21 -11.73 -7.03
N ILE A 211 -6.83 -12.37 -5.93
CA ILE A 211 -6.05 -13.61 -5.94
C ILE A 211 -7.02 -14.77 -5.76
N VAL A 212 -6.92 -15.76 -6.64
CA VAL A 212 -7.85 -16.89 -6.69
C VAL A 212 -7.07 -18.17 -6.39
N PHE A 213 -7.57 -18.93 -5.41
CA PHE A 213 -7.02 -20.24 -5.04
C PHE A 213 -8.08 -21.34 -5.21
N THR A 214 -7.63 -22.58 -5.25
CA THR A 214 -8.47 -23.78 -5.09
C THR A 214 -7.94 -24.65 -3.95
N LYS A 215 -8.78 -25.50 -3.36
CA LYS A 215 -8.35 -26.46 -2.33
C LYS A 215 -7.92 -27.76 -2.98
N ASN A 216 -6.75 -28.25 -2.61
CA ASN A 216 -6.34 -29.62 -2.91
C ASN A 216 -7.13 -30.54 -1.97
N ASN A 217 -7.86 -31.50 -2.55
CA ASN A 217 -8.49 -32.59 -1.80
C ASN A 217 -7.46 -33.60 -1.30
#